data_AF-A0A933EXL7-F1
#
_entry.id   AF-A0A933EXL7-F1
#
_cell.length_a   1.000
_cell.length_b   1.000
_cell.length_c   1.000
_cell.angle_alpha   90.00
_cell.angle_beta   90.00
_cell.angle_gamma   90.00
#
_symmetry.space_group_name_H-M   'P 1'
#
loop_
_entity.id
_entity.type
_entity.pdbx_description
1 polymer ?
#
loop_
_entity_poly.entity_id
_entity_poly.type
_entity_poly.pdbx_seq_one_letter_code
_entity_poly.pdbx_strand_id
1 'polypeptide(L)'
;MNLADLKDLKITELTKMARELSVNGLSGLKKQDLIFKILQAQTEKEGLIFSEGVQEILPDGFGFLRSPNYNYLPCPDDIYVSPSQIRKFDLHTGDTVSGQVRP
;
A
#
# COMPACT_ATOMS: atom_id res chain seq x y z
N MET A 1 3.33 14.45 1.32
CA MET A 1 1.94 14.73 0.89
C MET A 1 1.10 13.54 1.30
N ASN A 2 -0.10 13.78 1.81
CA ASN A 2 -0.94 12.69 2.32
C ASN A 2 -2.00 12.28 1.29
N LEU A 3 -2.58 11.09 1.49
CA LEU A 3 -3.63 10.53 0.63
C LEU A 3 -4.82 11.49 0.44
N ALA A 4 -5.15 12.30 1.45
CA ALA A 4 -6.21 13.30 1.37
C ALA A 4 -5.90 14.37 0.31
N ASP A 5 -4.68 14.91 0.33
CA ASP A 5 -4.22 15.93 -0.62
C ASP A 5 -4.30 15.42 -2.06
N LEU A 6 -3.89 14.17 -2.29
CA LEU A 6 -3.93 13.53 -3.61
C LEU A 6 -5.35 13.25 -4.11
N LYS A 7 -6.30 12.99 -3.21
CA LYS A 7 -7.71 12.77 -3.56
C LYS A 7 -8.39 14.06 -4.06
N ASP A 8 -7.96 15.22 -3.58
CA ASP A 8 -8.52 16.51 -3.96
C ASP A 8 -7.94 17.06 -5.27
N LEU A 9 -6.78 16.55 -5.71
CA LEU A 9 -6.17 16.94 -6.98
C LEU A 9 -6.95 16.43 -8.20
N LYS A 10 -6.85 17.17 -9.31
CA LYS A 10 -7.38 16.75 -10.61
C LYS A 10 -6.50 15.67 -11.22
N ILE A 11 -7.09 14.82 -12.06
CA ILE A 11 -6.36 13.74 -12.73
C ILE A 11 -5.22 14.25 -13.61
N THR A 12 -5.34 15.47 -14.13
CA THR A 12 -4.28 16.15 -14.90
C THR A 12 -3.06 16.45 -14.03
N GLU A 13 -3.28 16.97 -12.82
CA GLU A 13 -2.22 17.28 -11.85
C GLU A 13 -1.55 15.99 -11.35
N LEU A 14 -2.35 14.97 -11.04
CA LEU A 14 -1.84 13.65 -10.64
C LEU A 14 -0.97 13.04 -11.75
N THR A 15 -1.40 13.13 -13.02
CA THR A 15 -0.62 12.61 -14.16
C THR A 15 0.70 13.36 -14.32
N LYS A 16 0.70 14.68 -14.11
CA LYS A 16 1.91 15.50 -14.15
C LYS A 16 2.89 15.10 -13.04
N MET A 17 2.40 14.99 -11.81
CA MET A 17 3.19 14.55 -10.66
C MET A 17 3.77 13.14 -10.86
N ALA A 18 2.97 12.21 -11.38
CA ALA A 18 3.43 10.86 -11.68
C ALA A 18 4.57 10.85 -12.72
N ARG A 19 4.53 11.73 -13.74
CA ARG A 19 5.64 11.88 -14.70
C ARG A 19 6.90 12.46 -14.05
N GLU A 20 6.76 13.43 -13.15
CA GLU A 20 7.90 14.00 -12.41
C GLU A 20 8.56 12.98 -11.47
N LEU A 21 7.78 12.01 -10.98
CA LEU A 21 8.25 10.86 -10.21
C LEU A 21 8.72 9.68 -11.08
N SER A 22 8.83 9.86 -12.40
CA SER A 22 9.25 8.82 -13.35
C SER A 22 8.37 7.55 -13.31
N VAL A 23 7.09 7.68 -12.96
CA VAL A 23 6.15 6.57 -12.90
C VAL A 23 5.73 6.19 -14.32
N ASN A 24 5.97 4.92 -14.68
CA ASN A 24 5.63 4.37 -15.99
C ASN A 24 4.18 3.83 -16.06
N GLY A 25 3.65 3.74 -17.28
CA GLY A 25 2.35 3.13 -17.56
C GLY A 25 1.18 3.88 -16.93
N LEU A 26 1.09 5.19 -17.23
CA LEU A 26 0.05 6.10 -16.72
C LEU A 26 -1.22 6.11 -17.59
N SER A 27 -1.13 5.61 -18.83
CA SER A 27 -2.24 5.61 -19.78
C SER A 27 -3.36 4.67 -19.34
N GLY A 28 -4.58 5.18 -19.24
CA GLY A 28 -5.77 4.39 -18.93
C GLY A 28 -5.95 4.02 -17.45
N LEU A 29 -5.11 4.52 -16.55
CA LEU A 29 -5.27 4.29 -15.11
C LEU A 29 -6.48 5.04 -14.55
N LYS A 30 -7.19 4.42 -13.61
CA LYS A 30 -8.19 5.13 -12.80
C LYS A 30 -7.48 6.09 -11.84
N LYS A 31 -8.21 7.10 -11.36
CA LYS A 31 -7.68 8.08 -10.41
C LYS A 31 -7.09 7.40 -9.16
N GLN A 32 -7.75 6.37 -8.64
CA GLN A 32 -7.27 5.63 -7.46
C GLN A 32 -5.93 4.92 -7.73
N ASP A 33 -5.83 4.19 -8.84
CA ASP A 33 -4.60 3.49 -9.24
C ASP A 33 -3.44 4.47 -9.47
N LEU A 34 -3.73 5.65 -10.04
CA LEU A 34 -2.75 6.70 -10.25
C LEU A 34 -2.23 7.28 -8.92
N ILE A 35 -3.13 7.57 -7.98
CA ILE A 35 -2.77 8.01 -6.62
C ILE A 35 -1.89 6.96 -5.95
N PHE A 36 -2.24 5.69 -6.09
CA PHE A 36 -1.48 4.57 -5.53
C PHE A 36 -0.05 4.52 -6.07
N LYS A 37 0.13 4.56 -7.40
CA LYS A 37 1.47 4.57 -8.01
C LYS A 37 2.32 5.78 -7.59
N ILE A 38 1.71 6.95 -7.42
CA ILE A 38 2.39 8.16 -6.95
C ILE A 38 2.89 7.95 -5.51
N LEU A 39 2.04 7.43 -4.63
CA LEU A 39 2.40 7.14 -3.24
C LEU A 39 3.54 6.11 -3.16
N GLN A 40 3.47 5.05 -3.96
CA GLN A 40 4.52 4.05 -4.04
C GLN A 40 5.85 4.69 -4.45
N ALA A 41 5.89 5.40 -5.57
CA ALA A 41 7.12 6.02 -6.10
C ALA A 41 7.71 7.07 -5.15
N GLN A 42 6.86 7.81 -4.43
CA GLN A 42 7.32 8.75 -3.41
C GLN A 42 7.94 8.02 -2.21
N THR A 43 7.30 6.95 -1.73
CA THR A 43 7.78 6.15 -0.59
C THR A 43 9.14 5.52 -0.90
N GLU A 44 9.28 4.93 -2.10
CA GLU A 44 10.54 4.36 -2.58
C GLU A 44 11.66 5.42 -2.67
N LYS A 45 11.34 6.63 -3.14
CA LYS A 45 12.29 7.75 -3.23
C LYS A 45 12.76 8.27 -1.87
N GLU A 46 11.92 8.17 -0.85
CA GLU A 46 12.24 8.51 0.54
C GLU A 46 13.03 7.37 1.25
N GLY A 47 13.37 6.30 0.52
CA GLY A 47 14.09 5.14 1.06
C GLY A 47 13.24 4.26 1.97
N LEU A 48 11.93 4.46 1.94
CA LEU A 48 10.96 3.72 2.73
C LEU A 48 10.46 2.53 1.92
N ILE A 49 10.18 1.42 2.60
CA ILE A 49 9.71 0.19 1.96
C ILE A 49 8.21 0.31 1.75
N PHE A 50 7.75 0.06 0.53
CA PHE A 50 6.33 -0.10 0.21
C PHE A 50 6.08 -1.57 -0.11
N SER A 51 5.04 -2.16 0.48
CA SER A 51 4.75 -3.58 0.29
C SER A 51 3.25 -3.87 0.29
N GLU A 52 2.90 -5.03 -0.26
CA GLU A 52 1.55 -5.54 -0.41
C GLU A 52 1.49 -7.00 0.04
N GLY A 53 0.40 -7.39 0.70
CA GLY A 53 0.14 -8.77 1.07
C GLY A 53 -1.30 -9.00 1.49
N VAL A 54 -1.64 -10.27 1.70
CA VAL A 54 -2.97 -10.68 2.16
C VAL A 54 -2.97 -10.79 3.67
N GLN A 55 -3.91 -10.10 4.32
CA GLN A 55 -4.05 -10.06 5.76
C GLN A 55 -4.46 -11.43 6.32
N GLU A 56 -3.71 -11.91 7.31
CA GLU A 56 -4.12 -13.00 8.19
C GLU A 56 -4.19 -12.48 9.62
N ILE A 57 -5.36 -12.57 10.26
CA ILE A 57 -5.56 -12.17 11.66
C ILE A 57 -5.48 -13.41 12.54
N LEU A 58 -4.62 -13.37 13.56
CA LEU A 58 -4.45 -14.44 14.53
C LEU A 58 -5.43 -14.29 15.71
N PRO A 59 -5.66 -15.35 16.51
CA PRO A 59 -6.63 -15.32 17.62
C PRO A 59 -6.39 -14.20 18.65
N ASP A 60 -5.13 -13.78 18.81
CA ASP A 60 -4.73 -12.69 19.71
C ASP A 60 -5.06 -11.29 19.17
N GLY A 61 -5.63 -11.20 17.96
CA GLY A 61 -6.16 -9.97 17.36
C GLY A 61 -5.14 -9.10 16.63
N PHE A 62 -3.87 -9.50 16.58
CA PHE A 62 -2.89 -8.95 15.64
C PHE A 62 -2.83 -9.82 14.39
N GLY A 63 -2.15 -9.37 13.36
CA GLY A 63 -2.04 -10.13 12.13
C GLY A 63 -0.76 -9.88 11.34
N PHE A 64 -0.64 -10.59 10.23
CA PHE A 64 0.47 -10.47 9.30
C PHE A 64 -0.04 -10.31 7.87
N LEU A 65 0.66 -9.53 7.05
CA LEU A 65 0.46 -9.55 5.60
C LEU A 65 1.32 -10.65 5.01
N ARG A 66 0.66 -11.68 4.48
CA ARG A 66 1.30 -12.82 3.82
C ARG A 66 1.53 -12.52 2.36
N SER A 67 2.70 -12.88 1.86
CA SER A 67 3.04 -12.68 0.44
C SER A 67 2.48 -13.80 -0.44
N PRO A 68 1.86 -13.48 -1.60
CA PRO A 68 1.46 -14.48 -2.58
C PRO A 68 2.67 -15.23 -3.17
N ASN A 69 3.85 -14.61 -3.20
CA ASN A 69 5.08 -15.21 -3.71
C ASN A 69 5.56 -16.40 -2.86
N TYR A 70 5.13 -16.47 -1.60
CA TYR A 70 5.46 -17.54 -0.65
C TYR A 70 4.26 -18.45 -0.36
N ASN A 71 3.29 -18.52 -1.28
CA ASN A 71 2.07 -19.31 -1.14
C ASN A 71 1.29 -19.02 0.15
N TYR A 72 1.36 -17.79 0.65
CA TYR A 72 0.76 -17.35 1.91
C TYR A 72 1.25 -18.09 3.16
N LEU A 73 2.37 -18.81 3.06
CA LEU A 73 2.98 -19.47 4.21
C LEU A 73 3.74 -18.47 5.07
N PRO A 74 3.87 -18.74 6.39
CA PRO A 74 4.67 -17.92 7.27
C PRO A 74 6.12 -17.77 6.81
N CYS A 75 6.57 -16.53 6.71
CA CYS A 75 7.89 -16.12 6.23
C CYS A 75 8.49 -15.08 7.18
N PRO A 76 9.83 -15.02 7.35
CA PRO A 76 10.49 -13.94 8.10
C PRO A 76 10.18 -12.53 7.57
N ASP A 77 9.80 -12.42 6.30
CA ASP A 77 9.49 -11.15 5.64
C ASP A 77 8.02 -10.73 5.80
N ASP A 78 7.22 -11.47 6.57
CA ASP A 78 5.82 -11.13 6.80
C ASP A 78 5.68 -9.83 7.59
N ILE A 79 4.76 -8.99 7.14
CA ILE A 79 4.61 -7.63 7.69
C ILE A 79 3.62 -7.67 8.85
N TYR A 80 4.10 -7.34 10.05
CA TYR A 80 3.24 -7.23 11.22
C TYR A 80 2.19 -6.11 11.06
N VAL A 81 0.95 -6.43 11.43
CA VAL A 81 -0.16 -5.48 11.50
C VAL A 81 -0.73 -5.48 12.92
N SER A 82 -0.74 -4.30 13.55
CA SER A 82 -1.21 -4.16 14.92
C SER A 82 -2.73 -4.28 15.04
N PRO A 83 -3.26 -4.74 16.20
CA PRO A 83 -4.70 -4.80 16.44
C PRO A 83 -5.40 -3.44 16.27
N SER A 84 -4.71 -2.34 16.56
CA SER A 84 -5.25 -0.99 16.40
C SER A 84 -5.41 -0.60 14.93
N GLN A 85 -4.48 -0.99 14.05
CA GLN A 85 -4.62 -0.81 12.60
C GLN A 85 -5.76 -1.66 12.04
N ILE A 86 -5.83 -2.93 12.43
CA ILE A 86 -6.91 -3.85 12.03
C ILE A 86 -8.28 -3.23 12.36
N ARG A 87 -8.47 -2.78 13.60
CA ARG A 87 -9.73 -2.14 14.03
C ARG A 87 -9.99 -0.80 13.34
N LYS A 88 -8.96 0.02 13.14
CA LYS A 88 -9.10 1.37 12.56
C LYS A 88 -9.57 1.31 11.11
N PHE A 89 -9.12 0.31 10.35
CA PHE A 89 -9.42 0.16 8.94
C PHE A 89 -10.44 -0.96 8.66
N ASP A 90 -11.02 -1.55 9.70
CA ASP A 90 -11.99 -2.64 9.63
C ASP A 90 -11.50 -3.82 8.76
N LEU A 91 -10.23 -4.20 8.98
CA LEU A 91 -9.57 -5.24 8.21
C LEU A 91 -10.02 -6.63 8.64
N HIS A 92 -10.14 -7.52 7.67
CA HIS A 92 -10.51 -8.92 7.83
C HIS A 92 -9.45 -9.84 7.24
N THR A 93 -9.39 -11.09 7.73
CA THR A 93 -8.54 -12.12 7.12
C THR A 93 -8.97 -12.34 5.66
N GLY A 94 -8.02 -12.26 4.74
CA GLY A 94 -8.25 -12.32 3.30
C GLY A 94 -8.20 -10.97 2.59
N ASP A 95 -8.20 -9.85 3.33
CA ASP A 95 -8.09 -8.52 2.72
C ASP A 95 -6.69 -8.32 2.12
N THR A 96 -6.64 -7.81 0.89
CA THR A 96 -5.39 -7.34 0.29
C THR A 96 -5.07 -5.95 0.81
N VAL A 97 -3.93 -5.82 1.50
CA VAL A 97 -3.48 -4.57 2.10
C VAL A 97 -2.16 -4.18 1.46
N SER A 98 -2.06 -2.91 1.08
CA SER A 98 -0.84 -2.32 0.53
C SER A 98 -0.53 -1.02 1.27
N GLY A 99 0.75 -0.79 1.54
CA GLY A 99 1.15 0.40 2.27
C GLY A 99 2.63 0.46 2.59
N GLN A 100 2.98 1.55 3.27
CA GLN A 100 4.32 1.78 3.76
C GLN A 100 4.62 0.85 4.94
N VAL A 101 5.80 0.22 4.91
CA VAL A 101 6.35 -0.64 5.94
C VAL A 101 7.55 0.05 6.58
N ARG A 102 7.71 -0.14 7.88
CA ARG A 102 8.91 0.30 8.62
C ARG A 102 9.81 -0.94 8.83
N PRO A 103 11.13 -0.83 8.61
CA PRO A 103 12.08 -1.89 8.94
C PRO A 103 12.21 -2.10 10.45
#